data_AF-A0A8S8Z2J5-F1
#
_entry.id   AF-A0A8S8Z2J5-F1
#
_cell.length_a   1.000
_cell.length_b   1.000
_cell.length_c   1.000
_cell.angle_alpha   90.00
_cell.angle_beta   90.00
_cell.angle_gamma   90.00
#
_symmetry.space_group_name_H-M   'P 1'
#
loop_
_entity.id
_entity.type
_entity.pdbx_description
1 polymer ?
#
loop_
_entity_poly.entity_id
_entity_poly.type
_entity_poly.pdbx_seq_one_letter_code
_entity_poly.pdbx_strand_id
1 'polypeptide(L)' 'MSFTPDSMSARQIADALAERGIFVWAGNFYALELSEALGLEPEGVLRVGVLHYNTMEEVDRFLSELSGILPD' A
#
# COMPACT_ATOMS: atom_id res chain seq x y z
N MET A 1 -4.72 6.82 -2.31
CA MET A 1 -5.55 5.60 -2.40
C MET A 1 -5.14 4.65 -1.29
N SER A 2 -6.09 3.94 -0.66
CA SER A 2 -5.80 2.94 0.38
C SER A 2 -6.48 1.60 0.04
N PHE A 3 -5.80 0.48 0.28
CA PHE A 3 -6.35 -0.85 0.05
C PHE A 3 -5.71 -1.92 0.95
N THR A 4 -6.40 -3.04 1.12
CA THR A 4 -5.97 -4.20 1.91
C THR A 4 -6.07 -5.45 1.03
N PRO A 5 -4.96 -6.07 0.64
CA PRO A 5 -4.98 -7.33 -0.09
C PRO A 5 -5.17 -8.52 0.86
N ASP A 6 -5.93 -9.53 0.41
CA ASP A 6 -6.32 -10.67 1.24
C ASP A 6 -5.15 -11.64 1.56
N SER A 7 -4.14 -11.68 0.70
CA SER A 7 -3.07 -12.68 0.72
C SER A 7 -1.78 -12.21 1.39
N MET A 8 -1.62 -10.91 1.63
CA MET A 8 -0.40 -10.31 2.19
C MET A 8 -0.73 -9.11 3.06
N SER A 9 0.01 -8.93 4.16
CA SER A 9 -0.13 -7.73 4.98
C SER A 9 0.33 -6.48 4.22
N ALA A 10 -0.28 -5.33 4.56
CA ALA A 10 0.16 -4.03 4.02
C ALA A 10 1.66 -3.78 4.25
N ARG A 11 2.20 -4.23 5.38
CA ARG A 11 3.62 -4.08 5.71
C ARG A 11 4.51 -4.87 4.75
N GLN A 12 4.19 -6.13 4.47
CA GLN A 12 4.97 -6.96 3.54
C GLN A 12 5.02 -6.36 2.13
N ILE A 13 3.90 -5.82 1.65
CA ILE A 13 3.87 -5.18 0.34
C ILE A 13 4.65 -3.86 0.33
N ALA A 14 4.53 -3.06 1.38
CA ALA A 14 5.29 -1.82 1.51
C ALA A 14 6.80 -2.09 1.50
N ASP A 15 7.26 -3.10 2.25
CA ASP A 15 8.67 -3.49 2.28
C ASP A 15 9.14 -3.99 0.90
N ALA A 16 8.35 -4.83 0.22
CA ALA A 16 8.66 -5.32 -1.13
C ALA A 16 8.70 -4.21 -2.21
N LEU A 17 7.81 -3.22 -2.11
CA LEU A 17 7.83 -2.04 -2.99
C LEU A 17 9.04 -1.14 -2.70
N ALA A 18 9.43 -0.99 -1.44
CA ALA A 18 10.58 -0.21 -1.04
C ALA A 18 11.89 -0.77 -1.61
N GLU A 19 12.05 -2.11 -1.65
CA GLU A 19 13.18 -2.77 -2.33
C GLU A 19 13.27 -2.43 -3.82
N ARG A 20 12.12 -2.12 -4.45
CA ARG A 20 12.01 -1.70 -5.86
C ARG A 20 12.05 -0.19 -6.03
N GLY A 21 12.32 0.57 -4.98
CA GLY A 21 12.42 2.03 -4.98
C GLY A 21 11.08 2.74 -5.09
N ILE A 22 9.98 2.12 -4.66
CA ILE A 22 8.64 2.71 -4.62
C ILE A 22 8.21 2.87 -3.16
N PHE A 23 7.98 4.11 -2.74
CA PHE A 23 7.70 4.44 -1.35
C PHE A 23 6.21 4.63 -1.09
N VAL A 24 5.66 3.74 -0.27
CA VAL A 24 4.27 3.74 0.18
C VAL A 24 4.24 3.62 1.70
N TRP A 25 3.07 3.75 2.31
CA TRP A 25 2.94 3.63 3.75
C TRP A 25 2.01 2.47 4.12
N ALA A 26 2.29 1.81 5.24
CA ALA A 26 1.44 0.78 5.83
C ALA A 26 1.05 1.16 7.27
N GLY A 27 -0.21 0.91 7.65
CA GLY A 27 -0.74 1.12 9.00
C GLY A 27 -2.10 1.82 9.00
N ASN A 28 -2.44 2.49 10.11
CA ASN A 28 -3.75 3.12 10.31
C ASN A 28 -3.79 4.64 10.12
N PHE A 29 -2.65 5.28 9.88
CA PHE A 29 -2.57 6.71 9.53
C PHE A 29 -3.21 7.66 10.55
N TYR A 30 -3.08 7.35 11.85
CA TYR A 30 -3.73 8.10 12.93
C TYR A 30 -5.27 8.04 12.89
N ALA A 31 -5.83 7.03 12.24
CA ALA A 31 -7.27 6.79 12.16
C ALA A 31 -7.65 5.46 12.84
N LEU A 32 -7.16 5.25 14.07
CA LEU A 32 -7.29 4.00 14.82
C LEU A 32 -8.74 3.56 14.99
N GLU A 33 -9.63 4.45 15.40
CA GLU A 33 -11.03 4.10 15.65
C GLU A 33 -11.75 3.65 14.37
N LEU A 34 -11.35 4.20 13.21
CA LEU A 34 -11.88 3.79 11.92
C LEU A 34 -11.32 2.41 11.51
N SER A 35 -10.02 2.18 11.65
CA SER A 35 -9.43 0.88 11.32
C SER A 35 -9.94 -0.23 12.24
N GLU A 36 -10.15 0.05 13.52
CA GLU A 36 -10.81 -0.88 14.46
C GLU A 36 -12.26 -1.19 14.03
N ALA A 37 -13.06 -0.17 13.71
CA ALA A 37 -14.44 -0.35 13.27
C ALA A 37 -14.57 -1.17 11.97
N LEU A 38 -13.54 -1.13 11.13
CA LEU A 38 -13.45 -1.90 9.88
C LEU A 38 -12.77 -3.27 10.06
N GLY A 39 -12.29 -3.61 11.26
CA GLY A 39 -11.62 -4.88 11.54
C GLY A 39 -10.25 -5.01 10.87
N LEU A 40 -9.54 -3.88 10.69
CA LEU A 40 -8.26 -3.81 9.98
C LEU A 40 -7.04 -3.75 10.92
N GLU A 41 -7.23 -3.70 12.24
CA GLU A 41 -6.14 -3.72 13.21
C GLU A 41 -5.70 -5.15 13.54
N PRO A 42 -4.39 -5.38 13.81
CA PRO A 42 -3.30 -4.39 13.94
C PRO A 42 -2.60 -3.99 12.63
N GLU A 43 -2.95 -4.58 11.48
CA GLU A 43 -2.18 -4.46 10.23
C GLU A 43 -2.41 -3.12 9.50
N GLY A 44 -3.60 -2.55 9.63
CA GLY A 44 -4.06 -1.37 8.92
C GLY A 44 -4.23 -1.60 7.41
N VAL A 45 -3.86 -0.61 6.61
CA VAL A 45 -3.99 -0.64 5.14
C VAL A 45 -2.71 -0.17 4.46
N LEU A 46 -2.53 -0.55 3.19
CA LEU A 46 -1.50 0.05 2.34
C LEU A 46 -2.05 1.36 1.76
N ARG A 47 -1.27 2.44 1.85
CA ARG A 47 -1.64 3.75 1.30
C ARG A 47 -0.61 4.25 0.32
N VAL A 48 -1.09 4.57 -0.88
CA VAL A 48 -0.33 5.18 -1.97
C VAL A 48 -0.76 6.63 -2.11
N GLY A 49 0.18 7.55 -1.89
CA GLY A 49 -0.02 8.99 -2.08
C GLY A 49 0.50 9.42 -3.44
N VAL A 50 -0.33 10.14 -4.20
CA VAL A 50 0.04 10.74 -5.48
C VAL A 50 -0.14 12.24 -5.36
N LEU A 51 0.82 13.01 -5.87
CA LEU A 51 0.83 14.46 -5.87
C LEU A 51 1.06 14.98 -7.30
N HIS A 52 0.96 16.30 -7.49
CA HIS A 52 1.03 16.95 -8.82
C HIS A 52 2.36 16.78 -9.55
N TYR A 53 3.39 16.29 -8.86
CA TYR A 53 4.71 16.01 -9.44
C TYR A 53 4.89 14.54 -9.83
N ASN A 54 3.94 13.66 -9.50
CA ASN A 54 3.99 12.29 -9.99
C ASN A 54 3.55 12.21 -11.45
N THR A 55 4.08 11.23 -12.17
CA THR A 55 3.76 11.02 -13.59
C THR A 55 2.93 9.76 -13.83
N MET A 56 2.34 9.62 -15.01
CA MET A 56 1.61 8.40 -15.38
C MET A 56 2.56 7.21 -15.49
N GLU A 57 3.80 7.42 -15.94
CA GLU A 57 4.82 6.37 -16.01
C GLU A 57 5.19 5.84 -14.61
N GLU A 58 5.19 6.69 -13.58
CA GLU A 58 5.39 6.25 -12.19
C GLU A 58 4.22 5.41 -11.69
N VAL A 59 2.98 5.77 -12.08
CA VAL A 59 1.78 4.99 -11.75
C VAL A 59 1.81 3.63 -12.45
N ASP A 60 2.15 3.59 -13.73
CA ASP A 60 2.25 2.35 -14.50
C ASP A 60 3.35 1.44 -13.93
N ARG A 61 4.51 2.01 -13.57
CA ARG A 61 5.57 1.28 -12.87
C ARG A 61 5.06 0.72 -11.55
N PHE A 62 4.38 1.52 -10.73
CA PHE A 62 3.81 1.05 -9.46
C PHE A 62 2.86 -0.14 -9.67
N LEU A 63 1.95 -0.06 -10.63
CA LEU A 63 1.00 -1.14 -10.91
C LEU A 63 1.71 -2.41 -11.40
N SER A 64 2.71 -2.28 -12.28
CA SER A 64 3.52 -3.40 -12.76
C SER A 64 4.26 -4.09 -11.61
N GLU A 65 4.92 -3.32 -10.74
CA GLU A 65 5.65 -3.89 -9.61
C GLU A 65 4.72 -4.53 -8.58
N LEU A 66 3.58 -3.88 -8.27
CA LEU A 66 2.56 -4.41 -7.37
C LEU A 66 2.01 -5.75 -7.88
N SER A 67 1.69 -5.85 -9.17
CA SER A 67 1.22 -7.10 -9.77
C SER A 67 2.25 -8.22 -9.68
N GLY A 68 3.55 -7.92 -9.72
CA GLY A 68 4.61 -8.90 -9.55
C GLY A 68 4.94 -9.25 -8.09
N ILE A 69 4.36 -8.54 -7.12
CA ILE A 69 4.50 -8.80 -5.69
C ILE A 69 3.32 -9.64 -5.18
N LEU A 70 2.11 -9.34 -5.64
CA LEU A 70 0.90 -10.05 -5.23
C LEU A 70 0.92 -11.49 -5.76
N PRO A 71 0.54 -12.48 -4.94
CA PRO A 71 0.32 -13.84 -5.42
C PRO A 71 -0.93 -13.92 -6.31
N ASP A 72 -0.98 -14.97 -7.13
CA ASP A 72 -2.13 -15.31 -7.99
C ASP A 72 -3.43 -15.52 -7.19
#